data_AF-A0AAD2GXQ6-F1
#
_entry.id   AF-A0AAD2GXQ6-F1
#
_cell.length_a   1.000
_cell.length_b   1.000
_cell.length_c   1.000
_cell.angle_alpha   90.00
_cell.angle_beta   90.00
_cell.angle_gamma   90.00
#
_symmetry.space_group_name_H-M   'P 1'
#
loop_
_entity.id
_entity.type
_entity.pdbx_description
1 polymer ?
#
loop_
_entity_poly.entity_id
_entity_poly.type
_entity_poly.pdbx_seq_one_letter_code
_entity_poly.pdbx_strand_id
1 'polypeptide(L)'
;MLDISTSKTPIHDMLPAETDSQGLPQYVQFTFPQPVVPQIVEFTFQGGFVATRCVIKVAAGLEEWKIAARIYPEDTNRRQSFTVKAHDGAEDPIVGGVDRLRLEFEESSDFFGRITLYDLKVLGSQMD
;
A
#
# COMPACT_ATOMS: atom_id res chain seq x y z
N MET A 1 17.80 5.24 -3.36
CA MET A 1 17.36 4.07 -2.56
C MET A 1 16.71 4.62 -1.31
N LEU A 2 15.39 4.79 -1.33
CA LEU A 2 14.66 5.26 -0.14
C LEU A 2 14.46 4.05 0.78
N ASP A 3 15.38 3.87 1.73
CA ASP A 3 15.24 2.90 2.80
C ASP A 3 14.60 3.63 3.99
N ILE A 4 13.27 3.56 4.11
CA ILE A 4 12.60 3.96 5.34
C ILE A 4 12.72 2.77 6.30
N SER A 5 13.94 2.55 6.78
CA SER A 5 14.21 1.68 7.92
C SER A 5 13.89 2.50 9.18
N THR A 6 12.79 2.21 9.84
CA THR A 6 12.45 2.80 11.13
C THR A 6 13.42 2.31 12.21
N SER A 7 14.58 2.96 12.27
CA SER A 7 15.49 2.92 13.42
C SER A 7 15.33 4.21 14.23
N LYS A 8 14.54 4.08 15.31
CA LYS A 8 14.40 4.93 16.50
C LYS A 8 15.00 6.35 16.45
N THR A 9 14.13 7.36 16.31
CA THR A 9 14.11 8.59 17.13
C THR A 9 12.65 9.05 17.22
N PRO A 10 12.12 9.44 18.40
CA PRO A 10 10.69 9.56 18.63
C PRO A 10 10.17 10.88 18.09
N ILE A 11 9.27 10.81 17.11
CA ILE A 11 8.59 12.00 16.57
C ILE A 11 7.11 11.85 16.93
N HIS A 12 6.73 12.61 17.96
CA HIS A 12 5.40 13.11 18.32
C HIS A 12 4.19 12.33 17.78
N ASP A 13 3.47 11.66 18.71
CA ASP A 13 2.02 11.42 18.70
C ASP A 13 1.35 11.45 17.32
N MET A 14 1.69 10.49 16.46
CA MET A 14 0.76 10.06 15.42
C MET A 14 -0.24 9.14 16.11
N LEU A 15 -1.29 9.75 16.69
CA LEU A 15 -2.47 9.00 17.15
C LEU A 15 -2.89 8.06 16.00
N PRO A 16 -3.12 6.77 16.25
CA PRO A 16 -3.72 5.92 15.23
C PRO A 16 -5.04 6.57 14.82
N ALA A 17 -5.19 6.90 13.54
CA ALA A 17 -6.48 7.25 12.99
C ALA A 17 -7.43 6.10 13.37
N GLU A 18 -8.50 6.46 14.08
CA GLU A 18 -9.52 5.58 14.64
C GLU A 18 -9.78 4.37 13.73
N THR A 19 -9.42 3.16 14.18
CA THR A 19 -9.73 1.92 13.46
C THR A 19 -11.22 1.59 13.65
N ASP A 20 -12.09 2.31 12.95
CA ASP A 20 -13.45 1.83 12.71
C ASP A 20 -13.39 0.81 11.55
N SER A 21 -13.02 -0.43 11.85
CA SER A 21 -13.06 -1.52 10.87
C SER A 21 -13.11 -2.90 11.52
N GLN A 22 -14.27 -3.27 12.05
CA GLN A 22 -14.60 -4.71 12.12
C GLN A 22 -15.10 -5.17 10.75
N GLY A 23 -14.22 -5.20 9.74
CA GLY A 23 -14.59 -5.74 8.42
C GLY A 23 -13.72 -5.26 7.26
N LEU A 24 -13.89 -5.95 6.13
CA LEU A 24 -13.32 -5.57 4.84
C LEU A 24 -14.28 -4.59 4.11
N PRO A 25 -13.76 -3.69 3.25
CA PRO A 25 -12.34 -3.50 2.97
C PRO A 25 -11.62 -2.73 4.08
N GLN A 26 -10.37 -3.13 4.35
CA GLN A 26 -9.44 -2.40 5.21
C GLN A 26 -8.40 -1.68 4.34
N TYR A 27 -7.69 -0.68 4.87
CA TYR A 27 -6.65 -0.02 4.08
C TYR A 27 -5.45 0.47 4.88
N VAL A 28 -4.33 0.58 4.18
CA VAL A 28 -3.16 1.36 4.61
C VAL A 28 -2.98 2.52 3.62
N GLN A 29 -2.75 3.72 4.13
CA GLN A 29 -2.51 4.91 3.31
C GLN A 29 -1.16 5.54 3.64
N PHE A 30 -0.47 5.96 2.58
CA PHE A 30 0.75 6.74 2.62
C PHE A 30 0.47 8.13 2.06
N THR A 31 1.00 9.15 2.74
CA THR A 31 1.10 10.51 2.23
C THR A 31 2.59 10.85 2.16
N PHE A 32 3.08 11.17 0.97
CA PHE A 32 4.46 11.52 0.73
C PHE A 32 4.64 13.04 0.84
N PRO A 33 5.75 13.52 1.43
CA PRO A 33 6.01 14.96 1.56
C PRO A 33 6.34 15.62 0.21
N GLN A 34 6.72 14.82 -0.79
CA GLN A 34 6.98 15.25 -2.17
C GLN A 34 6.42 14.20 -3.14
N PRO A 35 6.06 14.58 -4.38
CA PRO A 35 5.59 13.62 -5.38
C PRO A 35 6.60 12.50 -5.63
N VAL A 36 6.11 11.27 -5.69
CA VAL A 36 6.90 10.08 -5.97
C VAL A 36 6.29 9.27 -7.10
N VAL A 37 7.09 8.45 -7.75
CA VAL A 37 6.65 7.41 -8.69
C VAL A 37 6.82 6.07 -7.98
N PRO A 38 5.78 5.53 -7.33
CA PRO A 38 5.85 4.23 -6.68
C PRO A 38 5.95 3.13 -7.74
N GLN A 39 6.90 2.20 -7.58
CA GLN A 39 7.17 1.17 -8.59
C GLN A 39 6.91 -0.24 -8.05
N ILE A 40 7.22 -0.48 -6.78
CA ILE A 40 7.08 -1.80 -6.16
C ILE A 40 6.42 -1.62 -4.78
N VAL A 41 5.48 -2.50 -4.46
CA VAL A 41 5.01 -2.71 -3.09
C VAL A 41 5.43 -4.10 -2.65
N GLU A 42 6.06 -4.18 -1.48
CA GLU A 42 6.46 -5.44 -0.86
C GLU A 42 5.66 -5.67 0.41
N PHE A 43 5.15 -6.88 0.56
CA PHE A 43 4.41 -7.32 1.75
C PHE A 43 5.10 -8.53 2.37
N THR A 44 5.11 -8.58 3.69
CA THR A 44 5.26 -9.82 4.44
C THR A 44 4.07 -9.93 5.38
N PHE A 45 3.19 -10.90 5.16
CA PHE A 45 2.03 -11.14 6.00
C PHE A 45 2.31 -12.20 7.07
N GLN A 46 1.43 -12.29 8.07
CA GLN A 46 1.26 -13.52 8.83
C GLN A 46 0.43 -14.51 8.00
N GLY A 47 0.94 -15.71 7.75
CA GLY A 47 0.16 -16.76 7.08
C GLY A 47 -1.15 -17.06 7.82
N GLY A 48 -2.23 -17.25 7.08
CA GLY A 48 -3.61 -17.35 7.54
C GLY A 48 -4.34 -16.01 7.68
N PHE A 49 -3.64 -14.87 7.58
CA PHE A 49 -4.19 -13.51 7.77
C PHE A 49 -3.74 -12.56 6.65
N VAL A 50 -3.84 -13.03 5.42
CA VAL A 50 -3.32 -12.36 4.22
C VAL A 50 -4.43 -11.65 3.49
N ALA A 51 -4.17 -10.43 3.00
CA ALA A 51 -5.04 -9.81 2.02
C ALA A 51 -4.89 -10.55 0.68
N THR A 52 -5.88 -11.36 0.29
CA THR A 52 -5.82 -12.17 -0.96
C THR A 52 -6.15 -11.36 -2.20
N ARG A 53 -6.75 -10.18 -2.01
CA ARG A 53 -7.01 -9.18 -3.06
C ARG A 53 -6.74 -7.79 -2.52
N CYS A 54 -5.83 -7.08 -3.17
CA CYS A 54 -5.47 -5.71 -2.81
C CYS A 54 -5.53 -4.79 -4.03
N VAL A 55 -6.19 -3.64 -3.89
CA VAL A 55 -6.24 -2.58 -4.88
C VAL A 55 -5.28 -1.47 -4.47
N ILE A 56 -4.33 -1.17 -5.33
CA ILE A 56 -3.42 -0.04 -5.14
C ILE A 56 -4.08 1.17 -5.80
N LYS A 57 -4.42 2.18 -5.01
CA LYS A 57 -4.92 3.47 -5.47
C LYS A 57 -3.87 4.56 -5.24
N VAL A 58 -3.86 5.56 -6.10
CA VAL A 58 -2.95 6.69 -6.02
C VAL A 58 -3.69 7.99 -6.31
N ALA A 59 -3.16 9.10 -5.82
CA ALA A 59 -3.66 10.43 -6.14
C ALA A 59 -2.54 11.47 -6.05
N ALA A 60 -2.71 12.59 -6.76
CA ALA A 60 -1.81 13.74 -6.72
C ALA A 60 -2.58 14.99 -6.28
N GLY A 61 -2.06 15.75 -5.32
CA GLY A 61 -2.66 17.00 -4.85
C GLY A 61 -4.09 16.81 -4.35
N LEU A 62 -5.04 17.48 -5.00
CA LEU A 62 -6.48 17.39 -4.71
C LEU A 62 -7.24 16.48 -5.69
N GLU A 63 -6.53 15.76 -6.56
CA GLU A 63 -7.17 14.83 -7.50
C GLU A 63 -7.87 13.67 -6.77
N GLU A 64 -8.84 13.09 -7.49
CA GLU A 64 -9.52 11.87 -7.09
C GLU A 64 -8.57 10.65 -7.11
N TRP A 65 -8.89 9.66 -6.30
CA TRP A 65 -8.16 8.40 -6.25
C TRP A 65 -8.33 7.62 -7.56
N LYS A 66 -7.21 7.27 -8.19
CA LYS A 66 -7.13 6.44 -9.39
C LYS A 66 -6.59 5.06 -9.02
N ILE A 67 -7.07 4.01 -9.67
CA ILE A 67 -6.54 2.65 -9.46
C ILE A 67 -5.25 2.51 -10.26
N ALA A 68 -4.14 2.31 -9.56
CA ALA A 68 -2.85 2.02 -10.17
C ALA A 68 -2.69 0.54 -10.49
N ALA A 69 -3.00 -0.37 -9.56
CA ALA A 69 -2.83 -1.80 -9.79
C ALA A 69 -3.82 -2.64 -8.97
N ARG A 70 -4.01 -3.90 -9.39
CA ARG A 70 -4.71 -4.93 -8.61
C ARG A 70 -3.78 -6.10 -8.42
N ILE A 71 -3.52 -6.46 -7.17
CA ILE A 71 -2.55 -7.49 -6.81
C ILE A 71 -3.23 -8.57 -5.99
N TYR A 72 -2.69 -9.78 -6.06
CA TYR A 72 -3.26 -10.98 -5.44
C TYR A 72 -2.16 -11.70 -4.64
N PRO A 73 -1.89 -11.27 -3.39
CA PRO A 73 -0.94 -11.96 -2.53
C PRO A 73 -1.36 -13.39 -2.22
N GLU A 74 -0.37 -14.29 -2.23
CA GLU A 74 -0.54 -15.67 -1.79
C GLU A 74 -0.55 -15.74 -0.26
N ASP A 75 -1.31 -16.68 0.30
CA ASP A 75 -1.31 -16.94 1.73
C ASP A 75 0.01 -17.60 2.17
N THR A 76 0.99 -16.75 2.45
CA THR A 76 2.32 -17.14 2.92
C THR A 76 2.92 -16.07 3.81
N ASN A 77 3.90 -16.47 4.63
CA ASN A 77 4.70 -15.57 5.45
C ASN A 77 6.02 -15.13 4.77
N ARG A 78 6.19 -15.44 3.49
CA ARG A 78 7.32 -14.99 2.69
C ARG A 78 7.07 -13.58 2.18
N ARG A 79 8.14 -12.83 1.97
CA ARG A 79 8.08 -11.53 1.29
C ARG A 79 7.60 -11.73 -0.15
N GLN A 80 6.61 -10.93 -0.55
CA GLN A 80 6.05 -10.90 -1.89
C GLN A 80 6.15 -9.48 -2.45
N SER A 81 6.58 -9.34 -3.70
CA SER A 81 6.84 -8.04 -4.33
C SER A 81 5.97 -7.88 -5.57
N PHE A 82 5.25 -6.76 -5.66
CA PHE A 82 4.31 -6.48 -6.75
C PHE A 82 4.64 -5.16 -7.43
N THR A 83 4.57 -5.12 -8.75
CA THR A 83 4.75 -3.88 -9.52
C THR A 83 3.50 -3.00 -9.42
N VAL A 84 3.70 -1.71 -9.17
CA VAL A 84 2.66 -0.68 -9.28
C VAL A 84 2.65 -0.18 -10.71
N LYS A 85 1.71 -0.68 -11.51
CA LYS A 85 1.50 -0.25 -12.90
C LYS A 85 0.06 -0.50 -13.31
N ALA A 86 -0.49 0.40 -14.13
CA ALA A 86 -1.79 0.20 -14.75
C ALA A 86 -1.86 -1.15 -15.49
N HIS A 87 -2.98 -1.85 -15.30
CA HIS A 87 -3.35 -2.98 -16.14
C HIS A 87 -4.13 -2.45 -17.35
N ASP A 88 -4.07 -3.18 -18.47
CA ASP A 88 -4.99 -3.02 -19.61
C ASP A 88 -4.76 -1.80 -20.54
N GLY A 89 -3.52 -1.31 -20.64
CA GLY A 89 -3.12 -0.35 -21.67
C GLY A 89 -3.63 1.08 -21.49
N ALA A 90 -4.24 1.38 -20.33
CA ALA A 90 -4.53 2.73 -19.89
C ALA A 90 -3.23 3.50 -19.55
N GLU A 91 -3.32 4.83 -19.53
CA GLU A 91 -2.24 5.69 -19.04
C GLU A 91 -1.98 5.37 -17.56
N ASP A 92 -0.70 5.20 -17.23
CA ASP A 92 -0.29 4.80 -15.88
C ASP A 92 -0.39 5.99 -14.91
N PRO A 93 -1.29 5.95 -13.91
CA PRO A 93 -1.62 7.11 -13.09
C PRO A 93 -0.48 7.61 -12.20
N ILE A 94 0.66 6.91 -12.19
CA ILE A 94 1.86 7.26 -11.42
C ILE A 94 2.88 8.07 -12.21
N VAL A 95 2.77 8.17 -13.54
CA VAL A 95 3.82 8.76 -14.41
C VAL A 95 4.09 10.23 -14.08
N GLY A 96 3.04 10.98 -13.76
CA GLY A 96 3.12 12.39 -13.34
C GLY A 96 3.45 12.59 -11.86
N GLY A 97 3.70 11.52 -11.12
CA GLY A 97 3.94 11.55 -9.68
C GLY A 97 2.69 11.64 -8.85
N VAL A 98 2.78 11.06 -7.67
CA VAL A 98 1.68 10.99 -6.73
C VAL A 98 2.20 11.34 -5.34
N ASP A 99 1.39 12.06 -4.57
CA ASP A 99 1.69 12.38 -3.17
C ASP A 99 0.91 11.49 -2.20
N ARG A 100 0.00 10.66 -2.71
CA ARG A 100 -0.83 9.77 -1.92
C ARG A 100 -0.91 8.40 -2.57
N LEU A 101 -0.75 7.36 -1.76
CA LEU A 101 -0.92 5.95 -2.14
C LEU A 101 -1.78 5.25 -1.09
N ARG A 102 -2.74 4.45 -1.54
CA ARG A 102 -3.60 3.63 -0.67
C ARG A 102 -3.59 2.19 -1.13
N LEU A 103 -3.41 1.28 -0.19
CA LEU A 103 -3.52 -0.16 -0.36
C LEU A 103 -4.85 -0.57 0.26
N GLU A 104 -5.86 -0.84 -0.56
CA GLU A 104 -7.17 -1.31 -0.10
C GLU A 104 -7.23 -2.83 -0.17
N PHE A 105 -7.38 -3.47 0.97
CA PHE A 105 -7.50 -4.91 1.11
C PHE A 105 -8.97 -5.30 1.04
N GLU A 106 -9.37 -5.88 -0.10
CA GLU A 106 -10.79 -6.20 -0.41
C GLU A 106 -11.20 -7.59 0.09
N GLU A 107 -10.25 -8.52 0.13
CA GLU A 107 -10.47 -9.92 0.52
C GLU A 107 -9.36 -10.38 1.48
N SER A 108 -9.68 -11.31 2.38
CA SER A 108 -8.73 -11.92 3.32
C SER A 108 -8.80 -13.45 3.28
N SER A 109 -7.66 -14.09 3.53
CA SER A 109 -7.58 -15.53 3.78
C SER A 109 -8.20 -15.94 5.12
N ASP A 110 -8.31 -15.02 6.08
CA ASP A 110 -8.95 -15.25 7.37
C ASP A 110 -10.47 -15.13 7.26
N PHE A 111 -11.20 -16.09 7.83
CA PHE A 111 -12.67 -16.14 7.79
C PHE A 111 -13.35 -14.90 8.39
N PHE A 112 -12.71 -14.25 9.37
CA PHE A 112 -13.25 -13.03 10.00
C PHE A 112 -12.76 -11.75 9.33
N GLY A 113 -12.07 -11.85 8.18
CA GLY A 113 -11.57 -10.71 7.43
C GLY A 113 -10.35 -10.05 8.04
N ARG A 114 -9.67 -10.67 9.03
CA ARG A 114 -8.49 -10.09 9.67
C ARG A 114 -7.30 -10.13 8.72
N ILE A 115 -6.48 -9.09 8.74
CA ILE A 115 -5.25 -9.00 7.96
C ILE A 115 -4.12 -8.63 8.92
N THR A 116 -2.97 -9.27 8.78
CA THR A 116 -1.80 -8.99 9.63
C THR A 116 -0.54 -8.85 8.79
N LEU A 117 0.04 -7.66 8.84
CA LEU A 117 1.29 -7.31 8.16
C LEU A 117 2.44 -7.32 9.15
N TYR A 118 3.51 -8.03 8.80
CA TYR A 118 4.79 -7.99 9.51
C TYR A 118 5.75 -6.97 8.91
N ASP A 119 5.72 -6.81 7.59
CA ASP A 119 6.51 -5.82 6.89
C ASP A 119 5.73 -5.30 5.68
N LEU A 120 5.88 -4.01 5.41
CA LEU A 120 5.27 -3.32 4.29
C LEU A 120 6.22 -2.24 3.78
N LYS A 121 6.60 -2.35 2.50
CA LYS A 121 7.48 -1.37 1.85
C LYS A 121 6.87 -0.88 0.56
N VAL A 122 7.07 0.41 0.29
CA VAL A 122 6.82 1.03 -1.00
C VAL A 122 8.17 1.51 -1.53
N LEU A 123 8.59 0.98 -2.67
CA LEU A 123 9.83 1.33 -3.34
C LEU A 123 9.50 2.13 -4.61
N GLY A 124 10.28 3.18 -4.87
CA GLY A 124 10.10 4.04 -6.02
C GLY A 124 11.13 5.15 -6.06
N SER A 125 10.90 6.12 -6.94
CA SER A 125 11.72 7.32 -7.07
C SER A 125 10.94 8.55 -6.63
N GLN A 126 11.61 9.43 -5.89
CA GLN A 126 11.13 10.79 -5.68
C GLN A 126 11.29 11.59 -6.96
N MET A 127 10.40 12.54 -7.20
CA MET A 127 10.59 13.52 -8.27
C MET A 127 11.24 14.78 -7.76
N ASP A 128 12.14 15.32 -8.57
CA ASP A 128 12.87 16.56 -8.33
C ASP A 128 12.00 17.80 -8.60
#